data_AF-A0A7J6GHZ6-F1
#
_entry.id   AF-A0A7J6GHZ6-F1
#
_cell.length_a   1.000
_cell.length_b   1.000
_cell.length_c   1.000
_cell.angle_alpha   90.00
_cell.angle_beta   90.00
_cell.angle_gamma   90.00
#
_symmetry.space_group_name_H-M   'P 1'
#
loop_
_entity.id
_entity.type
_entity.pdbx_description
1 polymer ?
#
loop_
_entity_poly.entity_id
_entity_poly.type
_entity_poly.pdbx_seq_one_letter_code
_entity_poly.pdbx_strand_id
1 'polypeptide(L)' 'MPIAESIQIGSGFAGKKNGKLVCQGIYGVQSGDNCAGIVKMFSLDSETFTFINPNLVCNNIFAGQWVCVSGQLN' A
#
# COMPACT_ATOMS: atom_id res chain seq x y z
N MET A 1 -22.71 -11.89 -1.24
CA MET A 1 -22.06 -11.42 0.00
C MET A 1 -22.03 -9.90 -0.06
N PRO A 2 -22.43 -9.18 1.00
CA PRO A 2 -22.79 -7.77 0.89
C PRO A 2 -21.53 -6.92 0.63
N ILE A 3 -21.63 -6.05 -0.35
CA ILE A 3 -20.68 -4.97 -0.61
C ILE A 3 -20.82 -3.96 0.54
N ALA A 4 -19.80 -3.86 1.38
CA ALA A 4 -19.72 -2.76 2.33
C ALA A 4 -19.31 -1.50 1.56
N GLU A 5 -20.27 -0.62 1.31
CA GLU A 5 -20.03 0.72 0.78
C GLU A 5 -19.76 1.67 1.96
N SER A 6 -18.61 2.34 1.95
CA SER A 6 -18.22 3.28 3.00
C SER A 6 -18.90 4.64 2.79
N ILE A 7 -19.58 5.15 3.82
CA ILE A 7 -20.17 6.49 3.88
C ILE A 7 -19.04 7.55 3.88
N GLN A 8 -19.03 8.43 2.88
CA GLN A 8 -18.07 9.53 2.78
C GLN A 8 -18.60 10.77 3.51
N ILE A 9 -18.18 10.94 4.77
CA ILE A 9 -18.39 12.18 5.53
C ILE A 9 -17.33 13.20 5.07
N GLY A 10 -17.76 14.32 4.52
CA GLY A 10 -16.88 15.33 3.92
C GLY A 10 -16.22 16.25 4.95
N SER A 11 -14.92 16.49 4.81
CA SER A 11 -14.23 17.77 5.08
C SER A 11 -12.76 17.70 4.62
N GLY A 12 -12.46 18.47 3.57
CA GLY A 12 -11.16 19.08 3.27
C GLY A 12 -9.89 18.23 3.20
N PHE A 13 -9.68 17.48 2.11
CA PHE A 13 -8.37 17.24 1.48
C PHE A 13 -8.60 16.98 -0.02
N ALA A 14 -7.65 17.39 -0.86
CA ALA A 14 -7.73 17.45 -2.32
C ALA A 14 -8.39 16.22 -2.98
N GLY A 15 -9.32 16.48 -3.91
CA GLY A 15 -9.90 15.58 -4.90
C GLY A 15 -9.84 14.07 -4.61
N LYS A 16 -10.90 13.52 -4.01
CA LYS A 16 -11.18 12.08 -4.04
C LYS A 16 -11.39 11.64 -5.49
N LYS A 17 -10.33 11.15 -6.14
CA LYS A 17 -10.52 10.20 -7.24
C LYS A 17 -10.99 8.92 -6.60
N ASN A 18 -12.21 8.48 -6.91
CA ASN A 18 -12.66 7.09 -6.68
C ASN A 18 -11.86 6.15 -7.61
N GLY A 19 -10.55 6.17 -7.47
CA GLY A 19 -9.66 5.40 -8.31
C GLY A 19 -9.39 4.05 -7.67
N LYS A 20 -9.26 3.03 -8.51
CA LYS A 20 -8.81 1.73 -8.04
C LYS A 20 -7.30 1.82 -7.83
N LEU A 21 -6.81 1.34 -6.68
CA LEU A 21 -5.38 1.22 -6.48
C LEU A 21 -4.83 0.18 -7.47
N VAL A 22 -3.88 0.58 -8.29
CA VAL A 22 -3.14 -0.29 -9.20
C VAL A 22 -1.69 -0.33 -8.78
N CYS A 23 -1.20 -1.54 -8.60
CA CYS A 23 0.20 -1.84 -8.33
C CYS A 23 0.95 -1.99 -9.66
N GLN A 24 1.90 -1.12 -9.94
CA GLN A 24 2.74 -1.19 -11.13
C GLN A 24 4.06 -1.93 -10.86
N GLY A 25 4.52 -1.93 -9.61
CA GLY A 25 5.74 -2.60 -9.18
C GLY A 25 5.48 -3.50 -7.99
N ILE A 26 5.86 -4.77 -8.12
CA ILE A 26 5.69 -5.78 -7.08
C ILE A 26 7.06 -6.27 -6.63
N TYR A 27 7.26 -6.38 -5.32
CA TYR A 27 8.43 -6.97 -4.70
C TYR A 27 8.03 -8.18 -3.85
N GLY A 28 8.81 -9.26 -3.97
CA GLY A 28 8.66 -10.44 -3.14
C GLY A 28 9.58 -10.33 -1.94
N VAL A 29 8.99 -10.19 -0.75
CA VAL A 29 9.71 -10.07 0.52
C VAL A 29 10.67 -11.26 0.69
N GLN A 30 11.89 -10.98 1.08
CA GLN A 30 12.94 -11.98 1.35
C GLN A 30 13.11 -12.20 2.85
N SER A 31 13.82 -13.28 3.21
CA SER A 31 14.13 -13.55 4.62
C SER A 31 15.02 -12.45 5.21
N GLY A 32 14.58 -11.86 6.31
CA GLY A 32 15.27 -10.75 7.00
C GLY A 32 14.79 -9.36 6.58
N ASP A 33 13.92 -9.26 5.58
CA ASP A 33 13.31 -7.99 5.20
C ASP A 33 12.32 -7.51 6.27
N ASN A 34 12.16 -6.19 6.33
CA ASN A 34 11.09 -5.51 7.03
C ASN A 34 10.63 -4.31 6.20
N CYS A 35 9.48 -3.74 6.53
CA CYS A 35 8.93 -2.61 5.77
C CYS A 35 9.90 -1.43 5.64
N ALA A 36 10.61 -1.05 6.71
CA ALA A 36 11.54 0.09 6.68
C ALA A 36 12.71 -0.17 5.72
N GLY A 37 13.25 -1.40 5.71
CA GLY A 37 14.29 -1.82 4.78
C GLY A 37 13.81 -1.77 3.34
N ILE A 38 12.61 -2.29 3.05
CA ILE A 38 12.01 -2.28 1.71
C ILE A 38 11.76 -0.83 1.24
N VAL A 39 11.15 0.00 2.07
CA VAL A 39 10.92 1.42 1.78
C VAL A 39 12.23 2.12 1.42
N LYS A 40 13.28 1.93 2.20
CA LYS A 40 14.60 2.49 1.94
C LYS A 40 15.21 1.94 0.64
N MET A 41 15.11 0.64 0.41
CA MET A 41 15.66 -0.02 -0.79
C MET A 41 15.06 0.54 -2.08
N PHE A 42 13.76 0.85 -2.08
CA PHE A 42 13.07 1.44 -3.23
C PHE A 42 13.03 2.97 -3.22
N SER A 43 13.69 3.62 -2.25
CA SER A 43 13.65 5.08 -2.06
C SER A 43 12.22 5.62 -2.02
N LEU A 44 11.31 4.87 -1.39
CA LEU A 44 9.91 5.23 -1.21
C LEU A 44 9.72 6.04 0.08
N ASP A 45 8.63 6.79 0.11
CA ASP A 45 8.10 7.33 1.35
C ASP A 45 7.21 6.28 2.08
N SER A 46 7.20 6.31 3.41
CA SER A 46 6.48 5.33 4.23
C SER A 46 4.95 5.48 4.13
N GLU A 47 4.45 6.71 3.99
CA GLU A 47 3.04 7.00 3.79
C GLU A 47 2.60 6.46 2.42
N THR A 48 3.41 6.71 1.39
CA THR A 48 3.18 6.16 0.04
C THR A 48 3.18 4.63 0.05
N PHE A 49 4.15 4.00 0.71
CA PHE A 49 4.22 2.54 0.79
C PHE A 49 3.01 1.94 1.51
N THR A 50 2.55 2.57 2.59
CA THR A 50 1.34 2.15 3.31
C THR A 50 0.08 2.34 2.46
N PHE A 51 -0.01 3.47 1.76
CA PHE A 51 -1.12 3.79 0.86
C PHE A 51 -1.28 2.75 -0.25
N ILE A 52 -0.18 2.32 -0.87
CA ILE A 52 -0.20 1.32 -1.94
C ILE A 52 -0.24 -0.13 -1.42
N ASN A 53 -0.25 -0.32 -0.09
CA ASN A 53 -0.39 -1.63 0.57
C ASN A 53 -1.37 -1.55 1.76
N PRO A 54 -2.65 -1.21 1.55
CA PRO A 54 -3.57 -0.88 2.65
C PRO A 54 -3.87 -2.05 3.60
N ASN A 55 -3.60 -3.30 3.18
CA ASN A 55 -3.80 -4.51 3.97
C ASN A 55 -2.49 -5.05 4.59
N LEU A 56 -1.35 -4.40 4.35
CA LEU A 56 -0.06 -4.85 4.88
C LEU A 56 0.08 -4.44 6.35
N VAL A 57 0.27 -5.44 7.21
CA VAL A 57 0.65 -5.23 8.61
C VAL A 57 2.15 -5.43 8.74
N CYS A 58 2.91 -4.33 8.83
CA CYS A 58 4.38 -4.38 8.80
C CYS A 58 5.03 -5.23 9.89
N ASN A 59 4.40 -5.34 11.06
CA ASN A 59 4.90 -6.19 12.15
C ASN A 59 4.78 -7.70 11.85
N ASN A 60 3.96 -8.08 10.86
CA ASN A 60 3.70 -9.47 10.47
C ASN A 60 4.14 -9.75 9.03
N ILE A 61 5.04 -8.94 8.47
CA ILE A 61 5.59 -9.18 7.13
C ILE A 61 6.48 -10.44 7.14
N PHE A 62 6.42 -11.24 6.07
CA PHE A 62 7.16 -12.50 5.99
C PHE A 62 7.69 -12.78 4.59
N ALA A 63 8.74 -13.59 4.50
CA ALA A 63 9.34 -13.98 3.23
C ALA A 63 8.34 -14.71 2.31
N GLY A 64 8.33 -14.35 1.03
CA GLY A 64 7.37 -14.85 0.05
C GLY A 64 6.06 -14.05 -0.04
N GLN A 65 5.84 -13.08 0.86
CA GLN A 65 4.74 -12.13 0.71
C GLN A 65 5.02 -11.15 -0.45
N TRP A 66 4.01 -10.87 -1.26
CA TRP A 66 4.09 -9.85 -2.31
C TRP A 66 3.64 -8.49 -1.77
N VAL A 67 4.47 -7.46 -1.99
CA VAL A 67 4.17 -6.07 -1.62
C VAL A 67 4.33 -5.16 -2.82
N CYS A 68 3.53 -4.11 -2.89
CA CYS A 68 3.62 -3.07 -3.89
C CYS A 68 4.71 -2.08 -3.53
N VAL A 69 5.57 -1.79 -4.50
CA VAL A 69 6.68 -0.82 -4.38
C VAL A 69 6.58 0.30 -5.42
N SER A 70 5.54 0.25 -6.25
CA SER A 70 5.10 1.36 -7.10
C SER A 70 3.61 1.18 -7.36
N GLY A 71 2.82 2.20 -7.11
CA GLY A 71 1.36 2.14 -7.09
C GLY A 71 0.71 3.51 -7.28
N GLN A 72 -0.47 3.57 -7.90
CA GLN A 72 -1.27 4.79 -8.00
C GLN A 72 -2.76 4.48 -8.14
N LEU A 73 -3.60 5.49 -7.91
CA LEU A 73 -5.03 5.42 -8.21
C LEU A 73 -5.27 5.59 -9.71
N ASN A 74 -6.04 4.68 -10.31
CA ASN A 74 -6.48 4.76 -11.70
C ASN A 74 -7.99 4.93 -11.84
#